data_AF-A0A835YLU7-F1
#
_entry.id   AF-A0A835YLU7-F1
#
_cell.length_a   1.000
_cell.length_b   1.000
_cell.length_c   1.000
_cell.angle_alpha   90.00
_cell.angle_beta   90.00
_cell.angle_gamma   90.00
#
_symmetry.space_group_name_H-M   'P 1'
#
loop_
_entity.id
_entity.type
_entity.pdbx_description
1 polymer ?
#
loop_
_entity_poly.entity_id
_entity_poly.type
_entity_poly.pdbx_seq_one_letter_code
_entity_poly.pdbx_strand_id
1 'polypeptide(L)'
;MTLAFTCKKCDTRNIYKISRVAYYQGIVICTCSGCQSRHLIADNKGLLDFPEFGRNIEDYMESQGESVQRLVLSNTGVSTQDSSTRLSPDDSGNES
;
A
#
# COMPACT_ATOMS: atom_id res chain seq x y z
N MET A 1 3.14 14.90 -4.32
CA MET A 1 3.06 13.44 -4.10
C MET A 1 1.85 12.94 -4.84
N THR A 2 1.94 11.79 -5.50
CA THR A 2 0.83 11.19 -6.23
C THR A 2 0.50 9.86 -5.57
N LEU A 3 -0.78 9.66 -5.26
CA LEU A 3 -1.32 8.41 -4.74
C LEU A 3 -2.08 7.72 -5.86
N ALA A 4 -1.82 6.45 -6.10
CA ALA A 4 -2.60 5.61 -6.98
C ALA A 4 -3.00 4.34 -6.23
N PHE A 5 -4.28 3.99 -6.25
CA PHE A 5 -4.77 2.75 -5.66
C PHE A 5 -5.92 2.17 -6.49
N THR A 6 -6.11 0.86 -6.39
CA THR A 6 -7.26 0.17 -6.99
C THR A 6 -8.29 -0.10 -5.90
N CYS A 7 -9.53 0.32 -6.12
CA CYS A 7 -10.61 0.10 -5.17
C CYS A 7 -10.99 -1.40 -5.14
N LYS A 8 -10.78 -2.11 -4.02
CA LYS A 8 -11.16 -3.53 -3.89
C LYS A 8 -12.67 -3.80 -4.00
N LYS A 9 -13.52 -2.78 -3.89
CA LYS A 9 -14.99 -2.92 -3.99
C LYS A 9 -15.49 -2.92 -5.44
N CYS A 10 -14.85 -2.19 -6.34
CA CYS A 10 -15.34 -1.99 -7.71
C CYS A 10 -14.23 -2.01 -8.78
N ASP A 11 -13.02 -2.45 -8.41
CA ASP A 11 -11.81 -2.57 -9.24
C ASP A 11 -11.40 -1.30 -10.01
N THR A 12 -11.99 -0.17 -9.67
CA THR A 12 -11.70 1.10 -10.30
C THR A 12 -10.36 1.62 -9.82
N ARG A 13 -9.46 1.92 -10.76
CA ARG A 13 -8.18 2.55 -10.47
C ARG A 13 -8.38 4.05 -10.25
N ASN A 14 -7.95 4.55 -9.09
CA ASN A 14 -8.05 5.94 -8.71
C ASN A 14 -6.66 6.55 -8.54
N ILE A 15 -6.49 7.80 -8.98
CA ILE A 15 -5.22 8.53 -8.91
C ILE A 15 -5.49 9.94 -8.39
N TYR A 16 -4.82 10.33 -7.31
CA TYR A 16 -4.97 11.65 -6.69
C TYR A 16 -3.61 12.31 -6.46
N LYS A 17 -3.57 13.64 -6.60
CA LYS A 17 -2.48 14.45 -6.08
C LYS A 17 -2.81 14.81 -4.63
N ILE A 18 -1.91 14.43 -3.72
CA ILE A 18 -2.11 14.64 -2.27
C ILE A 18 -0.93 15.39 -1.66
N SER A 19 -1.20 16.05 -0.54
CA SER A 19 -0.17 16.69 0.28
C SER A 19 0.69 15.63 0.97
N ARG A 20 2.01 15.79 0.87
CA ARG A 20 2.97 14.93 1.57
C ARG A 20 2.78 15.00 3.08
N VAL A 21 2.56 16.19 3.63
CA VAL A 21 2.37 16.38 5.07
C VAL A 21 1.10 15.69 5.55
N ALA A 22 0.00 15.80 4.79
CA ALA A 22 -1.26 15.13 5.14
C ALA A 22 -1.12 13.60 5.15
N TYR A 23 -0.35 13.04 4.21
CA TYR A 23 -0.12 11.60 4.14
C TYR A 23 0.70 11.03 5.31
N TYR A 24 1.67 11.78 5.84
CA TYR A 24 2.55 11.30 6.92
C TYR A 24 2.14 11.74 8.33
N GLN A 25 1.39 12.85 8.47
CA GLN A 25 1.09 13.46 9.78
C GLN A 25 -0.40 13.72 10.00
N GLY A 26 -1.24 13.33 9.03
CA GLY A 26 -2.67 13.61 9.05
C GLY A 26 -3.50 12.41 8.62
N ILE A 27 -4.73 12.75 8.23
CA ILE A 27 -5.76 11.82 7.77
C ILE A 27 -6.02 12.09 6.29
N VAL A 28 -6.04 11.04 5.47
CA VAL A 28 -6.31 11.13 4.04
C VAL A 28 -7.48 10.22 3.67
N ILE A 29 -8.55 10.83 3.16
CA ILE A 29 -9.74 10.14 2.66
C ILE A 29 -9.95 10.52 1.20
N CYS A 30 -10.15 9.53 0.33
CA CYS A 30 -10.37 9.72 -1.10
C CYS A 30 -11.72 9.15 -1.54
N THR A 31 -12.46 9.87 -2.39
CA THR A 31 -13.75 9.40 -2.93
C THR A 31 -13.52 8.66 -4.24
N CYS A 32 -13.77 7.34 -4.27
CA CYS A 32 -13.61 6.53 -5.47
C CYS A 32 -14.58 6.97 -6.59
N SER A 33 -14.07 7.11 -7.81
CA SER A 33 -14.89 7.47 -8.99
C SER A 33 -15.84 6.36 -9.44
N GLY A 34 -15.55 5.09 -9.10
CA GLY A 34 -16.38 3.94 -9.48
C GLY A 34 -17.55 3.71 -8.52
N CYS A 35 -17.26 3.47 -7.24
CA CYS A 35 -18.27 3.14 -6.24
C CYS A 35 -18.80 4.33 -5.42
N GLN A 36 -18.30 5.54 -5.68
CA GLN A 36 -18.63 6.80 -5.00
C GLN A 36 -18.45 6.77 -3.47
N SER A 37 -17.85 5.71 -2.94
CA SER A 37 -17.58 5.51 -1.52
C SER A 37 -16.28 6.23 -1.15
N ARG A 38 -16.18 6.63 0.12
CA ARG A 38 -14.97 7.23 0.69
C ARG A 38 -14.05 6.13 1.19
N HIS A 39 -12.82 6.11 0.67
CA HIS A 39 -11.76 5.19 1.08
C HIS A 39 -10.75 5.91 1.96
N LEU A 40 -10.49 5.35 3.14
CA LEU A 40 -9.42 5.81 4.00
C LEU A 40 -8.08 5.29 3.48
N ILE A 41 -7.08 6.18 3.40
CA ILE A 41 -5.75 5.87 2.88
C ILE A 41 -4.69 5.93 3.99
N ALA A 42 -4.76 6.93 4.85
CA ALA A 42 -3.85 7.11 5.98
C ALA A 42 -4.60 7.72 7.17
N ASP A 43 -4.36 7.19 8.37
CA ASP A 43 -4.78 7.78 9.64
C ASP A 43 -3.63 7.72 10.64
N ASN A 44 -2.66 8.63 10.47
CA ASN A 44 -1.51 8.71 11.38
C ASN A 44 -1.87 9.33 12.74
N LYS A 45 -3.10 9.84 12.90
CA LYS A 45 -3.56 10.45 14.15
C LYS A 45 -4.35 9.48 15.02
N GLY A 46 -4.70 8.30 14.50
CA GLY A 46 -5.50 7.31 15.20
C GLY A 46 -6.84 7.88 15.68
N LEU A 47 -7.37 8.87 14.95
CA LEU A 47 -8.57 9.60 15.38
C LEU A 47 -9.85 8.89 14.95
N LEU A 48 -9.75 7.99 13.97
CA LEU A 48 -10.91 7.31 13.39
C LEU A 48 -11.11 5.87 13.92
N ASP A 49 -10.39 5.45 14.96
CA ASP A 49 -10.56 4.16 15.68
C ASP A 49 -10.94 2.99 14.75
N PHE A 50 -10.13 2.75 13.72
CA PHE A 50 -10.27 1.58 12.85
C PHE A 50 -9.33 0.45 13.33
N PRO A 51 -9.76 -0.43 14.26
CA PRO A 51 -8.89 -1.43 14.90
C PRO A 51 -8.32 -2.48 13.93
N GLU A 52 -8.98 -2.71 12.79
CA GLU A 52 -8.53 -3.69 11.80
C GLU A 52 -7.47 -3.17 10.81
N PHE A 53 -7.29 -1.85 10.68
CA PHE A 53 -6.49 -1.25 9.59
C PHE A 53 -5.05 -0.85 9.99
N GLY A 54 -4.63 -1.15 11.22
CA GLY A 54 -3.33 -0.68 11.73
C GLY A 54 -3.23 0.85 11.75
N ARG A 55 -2.02 1.40 11.86
CA ARG A 55 -1.82 2.87 11.78
C ARG A 55 -1.80 3.36 10.34
N ASN A 56 -1.43 2.50 9.39
CA ASN A 56 -1.32 2.81 7.97
C ASN A 56 -1.62 1.59 7.09
N ILE A 57 -1.95 1.85 5.82
CA ILE A 57 -2.21 0.80 4.82
C ILE A 57 -1.00 -0.12 4.57
N GLU A 58 0.23 0.36 4.82
CA GLU A 58 1.45 -0.45 4.77
C GLU A 58 1.36 -1.60 5.81
N ASP A 59 1.05 -1.27 7.07
CA ASP A 59 0.89 -2.25 8.15
C ASP A 59 -0.27 -3.23 7.87
N TYR A 60 -1.39 -2.74 7.33
CA TYR A 60 -2.53 -3.59 7.00
C TYR A 60 -2.20 -4.59 5.88
N MET A 61 -1.57 -4.13 4.80
CA MET A 61 -1.23 -4.99 3.66
C MET A 61 -0.18 -6.05 4.05
N GLU A 62 0.79 -5.70 4.92
CA GLU A 62 1.71 -6.68 5.51
C GLU A 62 0.97 -7.73 6.34
N SER A 63 -0.04 -7.34 7.13
CA SER A 63 -0.84 -8.29 7.92
C SER A 63 -1.66 -9.26 7.05
N GLN A 64 -1.97 -8.87 5.81
CA GLN A 64 -2.73 -9.66 4.83
C GLN A 64 -1.82 -10.42 3.85
N GLY A 65 -0.49 -10.31 3.96
CA GLY A 65 0.46 -10.95 3.05
C GLY A 65 0.55 -10.32 1.65
N GLU A 66 0.06 -9.09 1.47
CA GLU A 66 0.13 -8.34 0.22
C GLU A 66 1.36 -7.40 0.20
N SER A 67 2.08 -7.34 -0.92
CA SER A 67 3.30 -6.52 -1.04
C SER A 67 3.01 -5.06 -1.35
N VAL A 68 3.60 -4.13 -0.60
CA VAL A 68 3.57 -2.69 -0.89
C VAL A 68 4.90 -2.23 -1.48
N GLN A 69 4.86 -1.58 -2.65
CA GLN A 69 6.06 -1.02 -3.29
C GLN A 69 6.07 0.51 -3.21
N ARG A 70 7.12 1.07 -2.59
CA ARG A 70 7.39 2.50 -2.61
C ARG A 70 8.28 2.84 -3.81
N LEU A 71 7.71 3.46 -4.82
CA LEU A 71 8.45 3.94 -5.99
C LEU A 71 8.94 5.38 -5.77
N VAL A 72 10.25 5.56 -5.68
CA VAL A 72 10.90 6.88 -5.72
C VAL A 72 11.30 7.16 -7.16
N LEU A 73 10.56 8.06 -7.83
CA LEU A 73 10.90 8.50 -9.19
C LEU A 73 11.87 9.68 -9.10
N SER A 74 13.17 9.39 -9.15
CA SER A 74 14.21 10.37 -9.49
C SER A 74 14.34 10.49 -11.01
N ASN A 75 14.78 11.65 -11.53
CA ASN A 75 14.89 11.95 -12.96
C ASN A 75 15.91 11.08 -13.74
N THR A 76 16.44 10.04 -13.09
CA THR A 76 17.41 9.05 -13.58
C THR A 76 17.00 7.67 -13.05
N GLY A 77 16.06 7.00 -13.72
CA GLY A 77 15.78 5.57 -13.54
C GLY A 77 15.02 5.14 -12.28
N VAL A 78 14.22 4.08 -12.43
CA VAL A 78 13.51 3.38 -11.34
C VAL A 78 14.50 2.42 -10.67
N SER A 79 14.70 2.56 -9.35
CA SER A 79 15.42 1.58 -8.53
C SER A 79 14.42 0.91 -7.58
N THR A 80 14.21 -0.40 -7.76
CA THR A 80 13.48 -1.25 -6.82
C THR A 80 14.46 -1.73 -5.76
N GLN A 81 14.23 -1.38 -4.48
CA GLN A 81 14.95 -2.02 -3.37
C GLN A 81 14.19 -3.31 -3.03
N ASP A 82 14.68 -4.41 -3.59
CA ASP A 82 14.23 -5.75 -3.21
C ASP A 82 15.02 -6.18 -1.97
N SER A 83 14.35 -6.23 -0.83
CA SER A 83 14.89 -6.76 0.41
C SER A 83 14.70 -8.29 0.44
N SER A 84 15.36 -8.99 -0.49
CA SER A 84 15.53 -10.43 -0.42
C SER A 84 16.40 -10.80 0.77
N THR A 85 15.85 -11.51 1.76
CA THR A 85 16.62 -12.51 2.50
C THR A 85 15.71 -13.65 2.94
N ARG A 86 15.73 -14.75 2.19
CA ARG A 86 16.24 -16.05 2.66
C ARG A 86 16.31 -17.03 1.51
N LEU A 87 17.52 -17.59 1.36
CA LEU A 87 17.85 -18.71 0.49
C LEU A 87 17.00 -19.94 0.83
N SER A 88 16.49 -20.61 -0.21
CA SER A 88 16.26 -22.06 -0.20
C SER A 88 16.66 -22.61 -1.56
N PRO A 89 17.83 -23.27 -1.70
CA PRO A 89 18.05 -24.21 -2.78
C PRO A 89 17.22 -25.47 -2.50
N ASP A 90 16.42 -25.83 -3.49
CA ASP A 90 15.98 -27.16 -3.89
C ASP A 90 16.46 -28.38 -3.09
N ASP A 91 15.50 -29.19 -2.63
CA ASP A 91 15.55 -30.64 -2.91
C ASP A 91 14.11 -31.21 -2.92
N SER A 92 13.66 -31.57 -4.12
CA SER A 92 12.46 -32.38 -4.33
C SER A 92 12.89 -33.84 -4.33
N GLY A 93 12.19 -34.67 -3.55
CA GLY A 93 12.54 -36.07 -3.38
C GLY A 93 12.54 -36.91 -4.67
N ASN A 94 13.27 -38.02 -4.60
CA ASN A 94 13.16 -39.16 -5.50
C ASN A 94 13.41 -40.47 -4.72
N GLU A 95 12.55 -41.42 -5.07
CA GLU A 95 12.35 -42.82 -4.69
C GLU A 95 13.59 -43.72 -4.71
N SER A 96 13.65 -44.68 -3.77
CA SER A 96 13.95 -46.12 -3.95
C SER A 96 13.86 -46.86 -2.61
#